data_AF-A0A2V5SBZ7-F1
#
_entry.id   AF-A0A2V5SBZ7-F1
#
_cell.length_a   1.000
_cell.length_b   1.000
_cell.length_c   1.000
_cell.angle_alpha   90.00
_cell.angle_beta   90.00
_cell.angle_gamma   90.00
#
_symmetry.space_group_name_H-M   'P 1'
#
loop_
_entity.id
_entity.type
_entity.pdbx_description
1 polymer ?
#
loop_
_entity_poly.entity_id
_entity_poly.type
_entity_poly.pdbx_seq_one_letter_code
_entity_poly.pdbx_strand_id
1 'polypeptide(L)'
;DTVGVYLHVDEEGKAHIRMTLGPEVQTLTRAMTAILCKGLEGTTPQEILDLPSDFVTRIVGSELVRVRSQTIYYVLTRIKGICKVYLDRQRMAQVA
;
A
#
# COMPACT_ATOMS: atom_id res chain seq x y z
N ASP A 1 4.33 -5.04 -16.15
CA ASP A 1 5.35 -4.84 -15.11
C ASP A 1 5.07 -5.63 -13.86
N THR A 2 6.13 -6.15 -13.24
CA THR A 2 6.06 -6.83 -11.95
C THR A 2 6.03 -5.81 -10.81
N VAL A 3 5.16 -6.07 -9.83
CA VAL A 3 5.06 -5.27 -8.60
C VAL A 3 5.16 -6.23 -7.42
N GLY A 4 6.20 -6.05 -6.61
CA GLY A 4 6.39 -6.71 -5.32
C GLY A 4 5.93 -5.79 -4.19
N VAL A 5 5.21 -6.35 -3.22
CA VAL A 5 4.83 -5.65 -1.99
C VAL A 5 5.35 -6.46 -0.82
N TYR A 6 6.06 -5.78 0.07
CA TYR A 6 6.59 -6.34 1.30
C TYR A 6 5.89 -5.65 2.47
N LEU A 7 5.30 -6.46 3.34
CA LEU A 7 4.65 -6.01 4.56
C LEU A 7 5.39 -6.61 5.74
N HIS A 8 5.87 -5.75 6.62
CA HIS A 8 6.26 -6.11 7.97
C HIS A 8 5.28 -5.46 8.95
N VAL A 9 4.88 -6.18 9.98
CA VAL A 9 4.03 -5.65 11.05
C VAL A 9 4.84 -5.77 12.33
N ASP A 10 5.02 -4.64 13.03
CA ASP A 10 5.79 -4.59 14.26
C ASP A 10 5.01 -5.12 15.47
N GLU A 11 5.63 -5.09 16.64
CA GLU A 11 5.05 -5.55 17.90
C GLU A 11 3.84 -4.71 18.35
N GLU A 12 3.76 -3.45 17.92
CA GLU A 12 2.63 -2.55 18.16
C GLU A 12 1.50 -2.72 17.13
N GLY A 13 1.65 -3.65 16.18
CA GLY A 13 0.68 -3.92 15.13
C GLY A 13 0.72 -2.91 13.97
N LYS A 14 1.78 -2.10 13.86
CA LYS A 14 1.95 -1.09 12.81
C LYS A 14 2.57 -1.68 11.56
N ALA A 15 2.05 -1.29 10.40
CA ALA A 15 2.49 -1.75 9.10
C ALA A 15 3.66 -0.90 8.58
N HIS A 16 4.71 -1.60 8.16
CA HIS A 16 5.85 -1.08 7.42
C HIS A 16 5.82 -1.66 6.01
N ILE A 17 5.60 -0.78 5.02
CA ILE A 17 5.39 -1.20 3.63
C ILE A 17 6.58 -0.76 2.77
N ARG A 18 7.08 -1.71 1.97
CA ARG A 18 8.06 -1.46 0.92
C ARG A 18 7.59 -2.10 -0.38
N MET A 19 7.97 -1.51 -1.50
CA MET A 19 7.55 -1.98 -2.82
C MET A 19 8.72 -2.03 -3.79
N THR A 20 8.73 -3.09 -4.60
CA THR A 20 9.64 -3.23 -5.74
C THR A 20 8.83 -3.05 -7.01
N LEU A 21 9.30 -2.17 -7.88
CA LEU A 21 8.70 -1.85 -9.16
C LEU A 21 9.65 -2.29 -10.27
N GLY A 22 9.12 -3.02 -11.26
CA GLY A 22 9.88 -3.50 -12.43
C GLY A 22 10.67 -2.40 -13.14
N PRO A 23 11.71 -2.74 -13.92
CA PRO A 23 12.68 -1.79 -14.47
C PRO A 23 12.04 -0.69 -15.33
N GLU A 24 11.04 -1.04 -16.14
CA GLU A 24 10.35 -0.14 -17.07
C GLU A 24 9.37 0.84 -16.40
N VAL A 25 9.18 0.74 -15.09
CA VAL A 25 8.28 1.64 -14.36
C VAL A 25 8.88 3.05 -14.32
N GLN A 26 8.10 4.02 -14.80
CA GLN A 26 8.51 5.42 -14.91
C GLN A 26 8.77 6.08 -13.55
N THR A 27 9.67 7.08 -13.54
CA THR A 27 10.09 7.83 -12.35
C THR A 27 8.90 8.41 -11.56
N LEU A 28 7.90 8.99 -12.24
CA LEU A 28 6.71 9.54 -11.57
C LEU A 28 5.95 8.45 -10.78
N THR A 29 5.72 7.29 -11.39
CA THR A 29 5.06 6.17 -10.70
C THR A 29 5.85 5.71 -9.49
N ARG A 30 7.18 5.63 -9.61
CA ARG A 30 8.07 5.29 -8.49
C ARG A 30 7.94 6.29 -7.35
N ALA A 31 7.97 7.59 -7.68
CA ALA A 31 7.84 8.66 -6.69
C ALA A 31 6.48 8.61 -5.98
N MET A 32 5.36 8.52 -6.71
CA MET A 32 4.03 8.43 -6.10
C MET A 32 3.87 7.18 -5.23
N THR A 33 4.46 6.05 -5.65
CA THR A 33 4.45 4.82 -4.86
C THR A 33 5.23 4.98 -3.56
N ALA A 34 6.39 5.63 -3.61
CA ALA A 34 7.18 5.94 -2.41
C ALA A 34 6.44 6.89 -1.45
N ILE A 35 5.78 7.93 -1.99
CA ILE A 35 4.95 8.86 -1.20
C ILE A 35 3.79 8.11 -0.55
N LEU A 36 3.08 7.27 -1.30
CA LEU A 36 1.98 6.46 -0.76
C LEU A 36 2.47 5.51 0.35
N CYS A 37 3.59 4.79 0.14
CA CYS A 37 4.16 3.93 1.18
C CYS A 37 4.51 4.73 2.44
N LYS A 38 5.13 5.91 2.28
CA LYS A 38 5.48 6.76 3.42
C LYS A 38 4.24 7.31 4.14
N GLY A 39 3.18 7.64 3.42
CA GLY A 39 1.92 8.13 4.00
C GLY A 39 1.12 7.05 4.76
N LEU A 40 1.39 5.77 4.50
CA LEU A 40 0.78 4.64 5.22
C LEU A 40 1.65 4.11 6.36
N GLU A 41 2.88 4.61 6.50
CA GLU A 41 3.82 4.17 7.55
C GLU A 41 3.22 4.40 8.95
N GLY A 42 3.24 3.39 9.81
CA GLY A 42 2.71 3.51 11.18
C GLY A 42 1.19 3.34 11.31
N THR A 43 0.48 3.04 10.22
CA THR A 43 -0.93 2.64 10.24
C THR A 43 -1.06 1.12 10.40
N THR A 44 -2.17 0.66 10.97
CA THR A 44 -2.42 -0.79 11.12
C THR A 44 -2.89 -1.40 9.79
N PRO A 45 -2.67 -2.70 9.55
CA PRO A 45 -3.18 -3.36 8.35
C PRO A 45 -4.70 -3.22 8.15
N GLN A 46 -5.48 -3.12 9.24
CA GLN A 46 -6.92 -2.93 9.18
C GLN A 46 -7.29 -1.52 8.71
N GLU A 47 -6.65 -0.48 9.26
CA GLU A 47 -6.85 0.90 8.81
C GLU A 47 -6.52 1.07 7.32
N ILE A 48 -5.47 0.40 6.83
CA ILE A 48 -5.09 0.41 5.41
C ILE A 48 -6.17 -0.24 4.54
N LEU A 49 -6.78 -1.34 5.00
CA LEU A 49 -7.88 -1.99 4.28
C LEU A 49 -9.11 -1.10 4.17
N ASP A 50 -9.43 -0.41 5.26
CA ASP A 50 -10.63 0.42 5.39
C ASP A 50 -10.47 1.77 4.69
N LEU A 51 -9.24 2.17 4.35
CA LEU A 51 -8.91 3.43 3.68
C LEU A 51 -9.64 3.58 2.32
N PRO A 52 -10.51 4.58 2.13
CA PRO A 52 -11.15 4.85 0.84
C PRO A 52 -10.13 5.11 -0.29
N SER A 53 -10.41 4.69 -1.52
CA SER A 53 -9.46 4.82 -2.63
C SER A 53 -9.15 6.27 -3.01
N ASP A 54 -10.10 7.18 -2.86
CA ASP A 54 -9.97 8.61 -3.09
C ASP A 54 -9.04 9.29 -2.06
N PHE A 55 -8.84 8.68 -0.88
CA PHE A 55 -7.90 9.17 0.13
C PHE A 55 -6.45 9.24 -0.39
N VAL A 56 -6.11 8.45 -1.42
CA VAL A 56 -4.80 8.52 -2.10
C VAL A 56 -4.48 9.93 -2.59
N THR A 57 -5.50 10.71 -2.99
CA THR A 57 -5.32 12.10 -3.41
C THR A 57 -4.82 13.00 -2.28
N ARG A 58 -5.16 12.69 -1.03
CA ARG A 58 -4.70 13.43 0.16
C ARG A 58 -3.26 13.10 0.54
N ILE A 59 -2.81 11.89 0.22
CA ILE A 59 -1.44 11.43 0.51
C ILE A 59 -0.48 11.86 -0.59
N VAL A 60 -0.82 11.58 -1.84
CA VAL A 60 0.07 11.77 -3.00
C VAL A 60 -0.10 13.17 -3.61
N GLY A 61 -1.27 13.79 -3.45
CA GLY A 61 -1.63 15.07 -4.09
C GLY A 61 -2.49 14.85 -5.35
N SER A 62 -3.54 15.66 -5.48
CA SER A 62 -4.56 15.55 -6.53
C SER A 62 -3.97 15.62 -7.95
N GLU A 63 -3.04 16.55 -8.18
CA GLU A 63 -2.43 16.77 -9.50
C GLU A 63 -1.61 15.55 -9.95
N LEU A 64 -0.82 14.96 -9.06
CA LEU A 64 -0.03 13.77 -9.38
C LEU A 64 -0.93 12.57 -9.67
N VAL A 65 -1.97 12.37 -8.84
CA VAL A 65 -2.95 11.30 -9.05
C VAL A 65 -3.68 11.47 -10.38
N ARG A 66 -4.03 12.70 -10.79
CA ARG A 66 -4.69 12.96 -12.08
C ARG A 66 -3.88 12.48 -13.28
N VAL A 67 -2.54 12.58 -13.22
CA VAL A 67 -1.66 12.14 -14.32
C VAL A 67 -1.59 10.62 -14.44
N ARG A 68 -1.75 9.89 -13.33
CA ARG A 68 -1.47 8.43 -13.24
C ARG A 68 -2.42 7.68 -12.29
N SER A 69 -3.72 8.00 -12.35
CA SER A 69 -4.73 7.50 -11.41
C SER A 69 -4.83 5.98 -11.38
N GLN A 70 -4.88 5.34 -12.55
CA GLN A 70 -4.97 3.89 -12.65
C GLN A 70 -3.79 3.19 -11.96
N THR A 71 -2.58 3.70 -12.16
CA THR A 71 -1.37 3.09 -11.61
C THR A 71 -1.33 3.22 -10.08
N ILE A 72 -1.69 4.38 -9.53
CA ILE A 72 -1.65 4.56 -8.08
C ILE A 72 -2.76 3.80 -7.36
N TYR A 73 -3.96 3.69 -7.97
CA TYR A 73 -5.03 2.85 -7.43
C TYR A 73 -4.70 1.36 -7.51
N TYR A 74 -4.00 0.94 -8.57
CA TYR A 74 -3.47 -0.41 -8.66
C TYR A 74 -2.48 -0.68 -7.52
N VAL A 75 -1.56 0.24 -7.24
CA VAL A 75 -0.61 0.13 -6.13
C VAL A 75 -1.34 -0.01 -4.78
N LEU A 76 -2.31 0.87 -4.49
CA LEU A 76 -3.11 0.76 -3.26
C LEU A 76 -3.80 -0.60 -3.16
N THR A 77 -4.39 -1.08 -4.25
CA THR A 77 -5.06 -2.39 -4.29
C THR A 77 -4.09 -3.53 -3.93
N ARG A 78 -2.84 -3.47 -4.42
CA ARG A 78 -1.82 -4.47 -4.08
C ARG A 78 -1.40 -4.40 -2.62
N ILE A 79 -1.28 -3.20 -2.04
CA ILE A 79 -1.02 -3.00 -0.61
C ILE A 79 -2.16 -3.56 0.24
N LYS A 80 -3.41 -3.26 -0.11
CA LYS A 80 -4.58 -3.82 0.58
C LYS A 80 -4.61 -5.35 0.50
N GLY A 81 -4.24 -5.93 -0.65
CA GLY A 81 -4.17 -7.38 -0.82
C GLY A 81 -3.26 -8.07 0.20
N ILE A 82 -2.04 -7.56 0.43
CA ILE A 82 -1.13 -8.16 1.41
C ILE A 82 -1.60 -7.94 2.87
N CYS A 83 -2.23 -6.79 3.17
CA CYS A 83 -2.81 -6.53 4.49
C CYS A 83 -3.95 -7.51 4.80
N LYS A 84 -4.81 -7.79 3.82
CA LYS A 84 -5.87 -8.81 3.94
C LYS A 84 -5.29 -10.19 4.23
N VAL A 85 -4.30 -10.62 3.45
CA VAL A 85 -3.64 -11.93 3.65
C VAL A 85 -3.02 -12.03 5.05
N TYR A 86 -2.37 -10.96 5.53
CA TYR A 86 -1.81 -10.91 6.87
C TYR A 86 -2.89 -11.09 7.95
N LEU A 87 -3.97 -10.30 7.87
CA LEU A 87 -5.05 -10.35 8.86
C LEU A 87 -5.79 -11.70 8.84
N ASP A 88 -6.04 -12.26 7.66
CA ASP A 88 -6.67 -13.58 7.54
C ASP A 88 -5.82 -14.67 8.21
N ARG A 89 -4.48 -14.62 8.06
CA ARG A 89 -3.55 -15.53 8.75
C ARG A 89 -3.58 -15.35 10.27
N GLN A 90 -3.62 -14.10 10.76
CA GLN A 90 -3.74 -13.81 12.19
C GLN A 90 -5.03 -14.38 12.79
N ARG A 91 -6.16 -14.23 12.08
CA ARG A 91 -7.45 -14.81 12.51
C ARG A 91 -7.40 -16.33 12.55
N MET A 92 -6.80 -16.97 11.55
CA MET A 92 -6.65 -18.43 11.55
C MET A 92 -5.78 -18.94 12.69
N ALA A 93 -4.71 -18.22 13.04
CA ALA A 93 -3.82 -18.57 14.15
C ALA A 93 -4.49 -18.40 15.53
N GLN A 94 -5.48 -17.50 15.67
CA GLN A 94 -6.23 -17.32 16.91
C GLN A 94 -7.32 -18.38 17.14
N VAL A 95 -7.74 -19.08 16.08
CA VAL A 95 -8.80 -20.10 16.12
C VAL A 95 -8.23 -21.52 16.27
N ALA A 96 -6.94 -21.71 16.00
CA ALA A 96 -6.22 -22.98 16.14
C ALA A 96 -5.64 -23.16 17.54
#